data_AF-A0A923XWS3-F1
#
_entry.id   AF-A0A923XWS3-F1
#
_cell.length_a   1.000
_cell.length_b   1.000
_cell.length_c   1.000
_cell.angle_alpha   90.00
_cell.angle_beta   90.00
_cell.angle_gamma   90.00
#
_symmetry.space_group_name_H-M   'P 1'
#
loop_
_entity.id
_entity.type
_entity.pdbx_description
1 polymer ?
#
loop_
_entity_poly.entity_id
_entity_poly.type
_entity_poly.pdbx_seq_one_letter_code
_entity_poly.pdbx_strand_id
1 'polypeptide(L)'
;MIEKLNKKSDLKLGQSVRVKEGIICPDDENMFLSGYEGRIVDFDETENKELLVCIEWDSITLRILPENYILDSLQDGLDYELMNLSLDEVELTVARDSEVDVNKAQDEIHEKYMWSELGEEGKIIKSVINDLDSEIDVFEAWKRYIEKNITFPFEVEIVELSEKGKLRIDDVLSLDGIDFVDENYGIVVNAKKNRNKYSVPLCDLEVTDKKSSNYIHLRAYVVWFANQ
;
A
#
# COMPACT_ATOMS: atom_id res chain seq x y z
N MET A 1 -8.42 5.71 47.39
CA MET A 1 -7.81 6.76 46.54
C MET A 1 -6.30 6.56 46.31
N ILE A 2 -5.60 5.79 47.16
CA ILE A 2 -4.14 5.58 47.06
C ILE A 2 -3.75 4.41 46.13
N GLU A 3 -4.62 3.40 45.94
CA GLU A 3 -4.35 2.29 45.00
C GLU A 3 -4.38 2.67 43.52
N LYS A 4 -5.13 3.72 43.13
CA LYS A 4 -5.18 4.18 41.72
C LYS A 4 -3.93 4.96 41.28
N LEU A 5 -3.10 5.42 42.22
CA LEU A 5 -1.87 6.17 41.92
C LEU A 5 -0.64 5.27 41.70
N ASN A 6 -0.69 3.99 42.07
CA ASN A 6 0.45 3.06 41.94
C ASN A 6 0.56 2.34 40.58
N LYS A 7 -0.46 2.39 39.71
CA LYS A 7 -0.37 1.79 38.36
C LYS A 7 0.41 2.67 37.37
N LYS A 8 0.63 3.95 37.71
CA LYS A 8 1.27 4.93 36.84
C LYS A 8 2.80 4.76 36.73
N SER A 9 3.43 3.88 37.53
CA SER A 9 4.90 3.86 37.69
C SER A 9 5.67 2.73 37.00
N ASP A 10 4.99 1.71 36.45
CA ASP A 10 5.69 0.45 36.10
C ASP A 10 5.77 0.17 34.60
N LEU A 11 4.96 0.83 33.78
CA LEU A 11 5.02 0.73 32.32
C LEU A 11 6.13 1.62 31.75
N LYS A 12 6.88 1.09 30.79
CA LYS A 12 8.03 1.72 30.15
C LYS A 12 8.09 1.33 28.68
N LEU A 13 8.73 2.18 27.88
CA LEU A 13 9.04 1.90 26.49
C LEU A 13 9.74 0.53 26.34
N GLY A 14 9.37 -0.19 25.29
CA GLY A 14 9.89 -1.51 24.94
C GLY A 14 9.32 -2.68 25.76
N GLN A 15 8.48 -2.43 26.76
CA GLN A 15 7.80 -3.52 27.47
C GLN A 15 6.63 -4.07 26.65
N SER A 16 6.46 -5.40 26.70
CA SER A 16 5.29 -6.04 26.11
C SER A 16 4.09 -5.93 27.03
N VAL A 17 2.94 -5.68 26.44
CA VAL A 17 1.65 -5.62 27.11
C VAL A 17 0.60 -6.47 26.40
N ARG A 18 -0.36 -6.96 27.18
CA ARG A 18 -1.59 -7.60 26.71
C ARG A 18 -2.78 -6.71 27.02
N VAL A 19 -3.68 -6.58 26.07
CA VAL A 19 -4.97 -5.92 26.24
C VAL A 19 -5.91 -6.80 27.06
N LYS A 20 -6.52 -6.22 28.09
CA LYS A 20 -7.42 -6.94 29.00
C LYS A 20 -8.73 -7.36 28.32
N GLU A 21 -9.42 -8.28 28.98
CA GLU A 21 -10.75 -8.73 28.58
C GLU A 21 -11.77 -7.59 28.54
N GLY A 22 -12.64 -7.60 27.52
CA GLY A 22 -13.74 -6.65 27.36
C GLY A 22 -13.37 -5.32 26.74
N ILE A 23 -12.09 -5.09 26.38
CA ILE A 23 -11.66 -3.89 25.68
C ILE A 23 -12.03 -4.01 24.20
N ILE A 24 -12.64 -2.93 23.69
CA ILE A 24 -13.08 -2.76 22.30
C ILE A 24 -12.13 -1.75 21.64
N CYS A 25 -11.88 -1.90 20.35
CA CYS A 25 -11.10 -0.96 19.58
C CYS A 25 -11.73 0.45 19.64
N PRO A 26 -10.97 1.50 19.98
CA PRO A 26 -11.46 2.87 19.94
C PRO A 26 -11.95 3.30 18.55
N ASP A 27 -11.36 2.72 17.50
CA ASP A 27 -11.61 3.08 16.10
C ASP A 27 -12.67 2.17 15.43
N ASP A 28 -12.95 0.99 16.00
CA ASP A 28 -13.97 0.05 15.50
C ASP A 28 -14.72 -0.64 16.65
N GLU A 29 -15.99 -0.25 16.84
CA GLU A 29 -16.86 -0.80 17.89
C GLU A 29 -17.14 -2.31 17.75
N ASN A 30 -16.87 -2.91 16.59
CA ASN A 30 -17.06 -4.33 16.33
C ASN A 30 -15.81 -5.18 16.58
N MET A 31 -14.67 -4.54 16.88
CA MET A 31 -13.39 -5.20 17.05
C MET A 31 -13.04 -5.32 18.54
N PHE A 32 -13.05 -6.56 19.05
CA PHE A 32 -12.61 -6.86 20.41
C PHE A 32 -11.10 -7.05 20.45
N LEU A 33 -10.41 -6.26 21.27
CA LEU A 33 -8.96 -6.30 21.43
C LEU A 33 -8.50 -7.29 22.52
N SER A 34 -9.43 -7.99 23.16
CA SER A 34 -9.12 -8.87 24.29
C SER A 34 -8.06 -9.91 23.92
N GLY A 35 -6.95 -9.93 24.68
CA GLY A 35 -5.83 -10.85 24.44
C GLY A 35 -4.87 -10.44 23.34
N TYR A 36 -5.08 -9.30 22.66
CA TYR A 36 -4.10 -8.75 21.72
C TYR A 36 -2.86 -8.31 22.50
N GLU A 37 -1.68 -8.48 21.89
CA GLU A 37 -0.41 -8.15 22.54
C GLU A 37 0.48 -7.33 21.60
N GLY A 38 1.34 -6.52 22.22
CA GLY A 38 2.25 -5.66 21.50
C GLY A 38 3.32 -5.07 22.42
N ARG A 39 4.14 -4.18 21.88
CA ARG A 39 5.19 -3.45 22.62
C ARG A 39 4.83 -1.99 22.75
N ILE A 40 5.07 -1.42 23.93
CA ILE A 40 4.90 0.02 24.14
C ILE A 40 5.99 0.76 23.37
N VAL A 41 5.59 1.57 22.39
CA VAL A 41 6.49 2.37 21.54
C VAL A 41 6.45 3.85 21.88
N ASP A 42 5.35 4.33 22.47
CA ASP A 42 5.25 5.72 22.94
C ASP A 42 4.23 5.88 24.07
N PHE A 43 4.19 7.07 24.66
CA PHE A 43 3.13 7.52 25.57
C PHE A 43 2.59 8.85 25.08
N ASP A 44 1.27 8.95 24.92
CA ASP A 44 0.62 10.19 24.51
C ASP A 44 -0.26 10.75 25.65
N GLU A 45 -0.48 12.06 25.66
CA GLU A 45 -1.35 12.73 26.62
C GLU A 45 -2.51 13.41 25.89
N THR A 46 -3.74 13.01 26.20
CA THR A 46 -4.93 13.62 25.62
C THR A 46 -5.09 15.07 26.08
N GLU A 47 -5.95 15.84 25.41
CA GLU A 47 -6.29 17.22 25.82
C GLU A 47 -6.76 17.32 27.29
N ASN A 48 -7.37 16.24 27.80
CA ASN A 48 -7.85 16.13 29.17
C ASN A 48 -6.78 15.67 30.18
N LYS A 49 -5.52 15.54 29.75
CA LYS A 49 -4.38 15.08 30.55
C LYS A 49 -4.46 13.61 30.96
N GLU A 50 -5.17 12.81 30.17
CA GLU A 50 -5.18 11.36 30.33
C GLU A 50 -4.01 10.79 29.54
N LEU A 51 -3.21 9.95 30.19
CA LEU A 51 -2.05 9.32 29.57
C LEU A 51 -2.51 8.05 28.86
N LEU A 52 -2.13 7.90 27.60
CA LEU A 52 -2.33 6.72 26.77
C LEU A 52 -0.98 6.03 26.55
N VAL A 53 -1.03 4.71 26.36
CA VAL A 53 0.09 3.93 25.84
C VAL A 53 -0.12 3.70 24.36
N CYS A 54 0.88 4.05 23.55
CA CYS A 54 0.92 3.66 22.15
C CYS A 54 1.60 2.29 22.05
N ILE A 55 0.89 1.34 21.48
CA ILE A 55 1.29 -0.06 21.36
C ILE A 55 1.49 -0.37 19.88
N GLU A 56 2.67 -0.85 19.51
CA GLU A 56 2.87 -1.53 18.24
C GLU A 56 2.49 -3.01 18.42
N TRP A 57 1.58 -3.50 17.58
CA TRP A 57 1.13 -4.88 17.64
C TRP A 57 2.27 -5.86 17.39
N ASP A 58 2.30 -6.95 18.16
CA ASP A 58 3.25 -8.02 17.89
C ASP A 58 2.86 -8.80 16.62
N SER A 59 3.79 -9.58 16.09
CA SER A 59 3.65 -10.29 14.82
C SER A 59 2.56 -11.36 14.83
N ILE A 60 2.12 -11.80 16.02
CA ILE A 60 1.01 -12.73 16.17
C ILE A 60 -0.31 -11.97 16.05
N THR A 61 -0.40 -10.83 16.73
CA THR A 61 -1.55 -9.93 16.70
C THR A 61 -1.77 -9.38 15.29
N LEU A 62 -0.71 -8.88 14.64
CA LEU A 62 -0.74 -8.41 13.25
C LEU A 62 -1.34 -9.45 12.30
N ARG A 63 -0.93 -10.73 12.39
CA ARG A 63 -1.40 -11.80 11.49
C ARG A 63 -2.84 -12.24 11.73
N ILE A 64 -3.43 -11.88 12.87
CA ILE A 64 -4.84 -12.18 13.17
C ILE A 64 -5.74 -10.94 13.09
N LEU A 65 -5.19 -9.78 12.75
CA LEU A 65 -5.98 -8.57 12.55
C LEU A 65 -7.07 -8.82 11.49
N PRO A 66 -8.31 -8.37 11.73
CA PRO A 66 -9.37 -8.47 10.74
C PRO A 66 -8.98 -7.77 9.44
N GLU A 67 -9.18 -8.44 8.30
CA GLU A 67 -8.84 -7.88 6.98
C GLU A 67 -9.57 -6.56 6.69
N ASN A 68 -10.84 -6.44 7.11
CA ASN A 68 -11.59 -5.19 6.96
C ASN A 68 -10.96 -4.05 7.75
N TYR A 69 -10.50 -4.29 8.99
CA TYR A 69 -9.85 -3.26 9.81
C TYR A 69 -8.57 -2.75 9.15
N ILE A 70 -7.74 -3.66 8.59
CA ILE A 70 -6.52 -3.27 7.87
C ILE A 70 -6.88 -2.40 6.67
N LEU A 71 -7.85 -2.82 5.84
CA LEU A 71 -8.25 -2.08 4.64
C LEU A 71 -8.87 -0.72 4.96
N ASP A 72 -9.71 -0.64 5.98
CA ASP A 72 -10.35 0.61 6.39
C ASP A 72 -9.30 1.58 6.94
N SER A 73 -8.36 1.10 7.77
CA SER A 73 -7.25 1.91 8.30
C SER A 73 -6.37 2.47 7.17
N LEU A 74 -5.99 1.62 6.22
CA LEU A 74 -5.22 1.98 5.03
C LEU A 74 -5.93 3.09 4.22
N GLN A 75 -7.21 2.89 3.91
CA GLN A 75 -8.03 3.86 3.19
C GLN A 75 -8.14 5.22 3.91
N ASP A 76 -8.20 5.22 5.25
CA ASP A 76 -8.31 6.42 6.07
C ASP A 76 -6.95 7.07 6.39
N GLY A 77 -5.83 6.46 5.93
CA GLY A 77 -4.47 6.93 6.19
C GLY A 77 -4.03 6.76 7.64
N LEU A 78 -4.54 5.73 8.32
CA LEU A 78 -4.26 5.37 9.70
C LEU A 78 -3.31 4.18 9.81
N ASP A 79 -2.50 4.17 10.86
CA ASP A 79 -1.53 3.11 11.13
C ASP A 79 -2.22 1.92 11.81
N TYR A 80 -2.66 0.91 11.04
CA TYR A 80 -3.33 -0.29 11.56
C TYR A 80 -2.47 -1.11 12.56
N GLU A 81 -1.16 -0.89 12.54
CA GLU A 81 -0.15 -1.54 13.36
C GLU A 81 0.01 -0.92 14.75
N LEU A 82 -0.51 0.31 14.95
CA LEU A 82 -0.44 1.03 16.21
C LEU A 82 -1.81 1.09 16.87
N MET A 83 -1.80 1.18 18.20
CA MET A 83 -3.02 1.36 18.98
C MET A 83 -2.75 2.15 20.26
N ASN A 84 -3.57 3.17 20.50
CA ASN A 84 -3.53 3.98 21.71
C ASN A 84 -4.61 3.52 22.70
N LEU A 85 -4.18 3.02 23.86
CA LEU A 85 -5.08 2.56 24.93
C LEU A 85 -4.76 3.24 26.25
N SER A 86 -5.73 3.29 27.16
CA SER A 86 -5.48 3.73 28.53
C SER A 86 -4.60 2.73 29.29
N LEU A 87 -3.78 3.22 30.21
CA LEU A 87 -2.91 2.40 31.04
C LEU A 87 -3.66 1.32 31.84
N ASP A 88 -4.94 1.55 32.17
CA ASP A 88 -5.75 0.59 32.90
C ASP A 88 -6.39 -0.50 32.03
N GLU A 89 -6.29 -0.40 30.70
CA GLU A 89 -6.78 -1.37 29.72
C GLU A 89 -5.75 -2.45 29.38
N VAL A 90 -4.49 -2.26 29.80
CA VAL A 90 -3.39 -3.19 29.50
C VAL A 90 -2.70 -3.76 30.73
N GLU A 91 -2.09 -4.92 30.59
CA GLU A 91 -1.25 -5.55 31.61
C GLU A 91 0.07 -6.02 31.03
N LEU A 92 1.13 -6.03 31.85
CA LEU A 92 2.44 -6.52 31.43
C LEU A 92 2.37 -8.01 31.06
N THR A 93 3.03 -8.35 29.96
CA THR A 93 3.19 -9.72 29.48
C THR A 93 4.65 -9.97 29.10
N VAL A 94 4.97 -11.23 28.78
CA VAL A 94 6.27 -11.59 28.22
C VAL A 94 6.18 -11.47 26.71
N ALA A 95 7.20 -10.87 26.08
CA ALA A 95 7.29 -10.79 24.63
C ALA A 95 7.15 -12.18 23.99
N ARG A 96 6.30 -12.28 22.98
CA ARG A 96 6.03 -13.53 22.25
C ARG A 96 6.88 -13.68 20.99
N ASP A 97 7.52 -12.59 20.57
CA ASP A 97 8.30 -12.48 19.35
C ASP A 97 9.43 -11.43 19.47
N SER A 98 10.10 -11.17 18.35
CA SER A 98 11.12 -10.12 18.21
C SER A 98 10.66 -8.99 17.28
N GLU A 99 11.43 -7.89 17.23
CA GLU A 99 11.23 -6.81 16.24
C GLU A 99 11.38 -7.32 14.80
N VAL A 100 12.27 -8.30 14.57
CA VAL A 100 12.45 -8.92 13.24
C VAL A 100 11.18 -9.65 12.80
N ASP A 101 10.50 -10.32 13.73
CA ASP A 101 9.25 -11.02 13.43
C ASP A 101 8.10 -10.05 13.13
N VAL A 102 8.07 -8.88 13.79
CA VAL A 102 7.10 -7.81 13.55
C VAL A 102 7.30 -7.18 12.18
N ASN A 103 8.52 -6.74 11.86
CA ASN A 103 8.83 -6.17 10.54
C ASN A 103 8.41 -7.14 9.43
N LYS A 104 8.72 -8.44 9.60
CA LYS A 104 8.29 -9.45 8.64
C LYS A 104 6.77 -9.56 8.52
N ALA A 105 6.02 -9.48 9.63
CA ALA A 105 4.56 -9.52 9.59
C ALA A 105 3.98 -8.26 8.93
N GLN A 106 4.57 -7.09 9.17
CA GLN A 106 4.21 -5.84 8.51
C GLN A 106 4.48 -5.91 7.00
N ASP A 107 5.64 -6.42 6.59
CA ASP A 107 5.98 -6.65 5.18
C ASP A 107 4.97 -7.61 4.53
N GLU A 108 4.64 -8.73 5.18
CA GLU A 108 3.64 -9.70 4.71
C GLU A 108 2.25 -9.06 4.50
N ILE A 109 1.83 -8.17 5.42
CA ILE A 109 0.55 -7.46 5.34
C ILE A 109 0.60 -6.38 4.26
N HIS A 110 1.68 -5.60 4.22
CA HIS A 110 1.90 -4.55 3.25
C HIS A 110 1.90 -5.12 1.83
N GLU A 111 2.68 -6.15 1.53
CA GLU A 111 2.67 -6.83 0.24
C GLU A 111 1.27 -7.34 -0.14
N LYS A 112 0.51 -7.83 0.85
CA LYS A 112 -0.84 -8.35 0.61
C LYS A 112 -1.83 -7.24 0.23
N TYR A 113 -1.72 -6.05 0.81
CA TYR A 113 -2.75 -5.00 0.71
C TYR A 113 -2.29 -3.67 0.10
N MET A 114 -1.02 -3.48 -0.24
CA MET A 114 -0.44 -2.26 -0.84
C MET A 114 -1.27 -1.76 -2.03
N TRP A 115 -1.79 -2.69 -2.84
CA TRP A 115 -2.56 -2.34 -4.03
C TRP A 115 -4.07 -2.24 -3.79
N SER A 116 -4.57 -2.62 -2.61
CA SER A 116 -6.01 -2.71 -2.34
C SER A 116 -6.73 -1.36 -2.37
N GLU A 117 -6.07 -0.27 -2.01
CA GLU A 117 -6.63 1.08 -2.04
C GLU A 117 -6.89 1.60 -3.47
N LEU A 118 -6.21 1.04 -4.46
CA LEU A 118 -6.29 1.49 -5.85
C LEU A 118 -7.50 0.92 -6.62
N GLY A 119 -8.47 0.30 -5.94
CA GLY A 119 -9.68 -0.20 -6.57
C GLY A 119 -9.41 -1.23 -7.68
N GLU A 120 -9.93 -0.98 -8.90
CA GLU A 120 -9.78 -1.90 -10.03
C GLU A 120 -8.36 -1.93 -10.58
N GLU A 121 -7.65 -0.79 -10.59
CA GLU A 121 -6.23 -0.73 -10.94
C GLU A 121 -5.41 -1.65 -10.03
N GLY A 122 -5.65 -1.56 -8.72
CA GLY A 122 -4.99 -2.39 -7.72
C GLY A 122 -5.15 -3.89 -7.95
N LYS A 123 -6.37 -4.32 -8.30
CA LYS A 123 -6.65 -5.73 -8.66
C LYS A 123 -5.86 -6.17 -9.88
N ILE A 124 -5.75 -5.31 -10.89
CA ILE A 124 -4.94 -5.58 -12.08
C ILE A 124 -3.47 -5.70 -11.71
N ILE A 125 -2.92 -4.70 -11.00
CA ILE A 125 -1.51 -4.66 -10.61
C ILE A 125 -1.15 -5.94 -9.86
N LYS A 126 -1.93 -6.28 -8.82
CA LYS A 126 -1.75 -7.52 -8.07
C LYS A 126 -1.80 -8.75 -8.96
N SER A 127 -2.74 -8.84 -9.90
CA SER A 127 -2.83 -9.99 -10.81
C SER A 127 -1.64 -10.15 -11.76
N VAL A 128 -0.90 -9.06 -12.04
CA VAL A 128 0.26 -9.06 -12.93
C VAL A 128 1.54 -9.38 -12.18
N ILE A 129 1.72 -8.81 -10.99
CA ILE A 129 3.01 -8.85 -10.28
C ILE A 129 3.09 -9.88 -9.16
N ASN A 130 1.97 -10.55 -8.80
CA ASN A 130 1.95 -11.48 -7.66
C ASN A 130 3.05 -12.55 -7.77
N ASP A 131 3.80 -12.74 -6.68
CA ASP A 131 4.83 -13.79 -6.54
C ASP A 131 6.03 -13.66 -7.50
N LEU A 132 6.33 -12.44 -7.99
CA LEU A 132 7.51 -12.16 -8.82
C LEU A 132 8.57 -11.36 -8.04
N ASP A 133 9.75 -11.97 -7.87
CA ASP A 133 10.85 -11.38 -7.08
C ASP A 133 11.90 -10.61 -7.93
N SER A 134 11.76 -10.63 -9.26
CA SER A 134 12.75 -10.13 -10.21
C SER A 134 12.14 -9.02 -11.06
N GLU A 135 12.78 -7.85 -11.07
CA GLU A 135 12.35 -6.68 -11.83
C GLU A 135 12.13 -7.00 -13.33
N ILE A 136 13.02 -7.80 -13.93
CA ILE A 136 12.89 -8.26 -15.31
C ILE A 136 11.63 -9.11 -15.49
N ASP A 137 11.36 -10.02 -14.55
CA ASP A 137 10.18 -10.88 -14.64
C ASP A 137 8.88 -10.07 -14.49
N VAL A 138 8.90 -9.02 -13.67
CA VAL A 138 7.79 -8.09 -13.49
C VAL A 138 7.50 -7.30 -14.77
N PHE A 139 8.51 -6.72 -15.41
CA PHE A 139 8.31 -6.00 -16.68
C PHE A 139 7.84 -6.94 -17.80
N GLU A 140 8.34 -8.17 -17.87
CA GLU A 140 7.86 -9.17 -18.83
C GLU A 140 6.44 -9.66 -18.54
N ALA A 141 6.02 -9.70 -17.27
CA ALA A 141 4.63 -9.97 -16.90
C ALA A 141 3.71 -8.84 -17.36
N TRP A 142 4.10 -7.58 -17.11
CA TRP A 142 3.38 -6.41 -17.62
C TRP A 142 3.29 -6.38 -19.13
N LYS A 143 4.40 -6.62 -19.84
CA LYS A 143 4.41 -6.70 -21.31
C LYS A 143 3.37 -7.72 -21.81
N ARG A 144 3.39 -8.94 -21.27
CA ARG A 144 2.43 -10.00 -21.63
C ARG A 144 0.99 -9.63 -21.30
N TYR A 145 0.76 -8.98 -20.16
CA TYR A 145 -0.56 -8.52 -19.77
C TYR A 145 -1.09 -7.45 -20.73
N ILE A 146 -0.27 -6.45 -21.07
CA ILE A 146 -0.63 -5.35 -21.96
C ILE A 146 -0.91 -5.86 -23.37
N GLU A 147 -0.06 -6.73 -23.93
CA GLU A 147 -0.29 -7.35 -25.24
C GLU A 147 -1.60 -8.12 -25.33
N LYS A 148 -2.06 -8.69 -24.21
CA LYS A 148 -3.29 -9.48 -24.14
C LYS A 148 -4.54 -8.63 -23.93
N ASN A 149 -4.46 -7.57 -23.14
CA ASN A 149 -5.65 -6.83 -22.67
C ASN A 149 -5.84 -5.46 -23.33
N ILE A 150 -4.78 -4.87 -23.92
CA ILE A 150 -4.89 -3.62 -24.68
C ILE A 150 -5.15 -3.92 -26.16
N THR A 151 -6.17 -3.26 -26.72
CA THR A 151 -6.46 -3.35 -28.15
C THR A 151 -5.83 -2.19 -28.90
N PHE A 152 -4.90 -2.50 -29.81
CA PHE A 152 -4.28 -1.53 -30.71
C PHE A 152 -5.00 -1.47 -32.08
N PRO A 153 -4.97 -0.32 -32.79
CA PRO A 153 -4.46 0.97 -32.34
C PRO A 153 -5.48 1.77 -31.53
N PHE A 154 -5.00 2.68 -30.69
CA PHE A 154 -5.85 3.61 -29.92
C PHE A 154 -5.13 4.94 -29.64
N GLU A 155 -5.88 5.97 -29.31
CA GLU A 155 -5.36 7.32 -29.07
C GLU A 155 -5.02 7.55 -27.59
N VAL A 156 -3.83 8.10 -27.36
CA VAL A 156 -3.35 8.53 -26.05
C VAL A 156 -2.85 9.96 -26.12
N GLU A 157 -2.77 10.60 -24.97
CA GLU A 157 -2.15 11.90 -24.76
C GLU A 157 -0.86 11.71 -23.96
N ILE A 158 0.14 12.56 -24.23
CA ILE A 158 1.37 12.63 -23.44
C ILE A 158 1.10 13.48 -22.20
N VAL A 159 1.15 12.87 -21.02
CA VAL A 159 0.94 13.56 -19.73
C VAL A 159 2.25 13.86 -19.01
N GLU A 160 3.31 13.12 -19.33
CA GLU A 160 4.67 13.33 -18.82
C GLU A 160 5.70 13.18 -19.94
N LEU A 161 6.92 13.72 -19.74
CA LEU A 161 8.00 13.61 -20.70
C LEU A 161 9.29 13.18 -20.01
N SER A 162 9.59 11.89 -20.11
CA SER A 162 10.85 11.34 -19.64
C SER A 162 12.05 11.79 -20.50
N GLU A 163 11.83 12.17 -21.77
CA GLU A 163 12.90 12.63 -22.68
C GLU A 163 12.65 13.99 -23.36
N LYS A 164 13.74 14.74 -23.59
CA LYS A 164 13.72 15.96 -24.39
C LYS A 164 13.64 15.63 -25.89
N GLY A 165 12.45 15.76 -26.46
CA GLY A 165 12.21 15.48 -27.88
C GLY A 165 11.46 16.58 -28.64
N LYS A 166 10.95 16.20 -29.81
CA LYS A 166 10.00 17.00 -30.61
C LYS A 166 8.57 16.92 -30.08
N LEU A 167 8.28 15.91 -29.27
CA LEU A 167 7.00 15.73 -28.61
C LEU A 167 6.85 16.72 -27.45
N ARG A 168 5.61 17.02 -27.13
CA ARG A 168 5.20 17.94 -26.05
C ARG A 168 4.13 17.26 -25.21
N ILE A 169 4.04 17.65 -23.95
CA ILE A 169 2.86 17.37 -23.12
C ILE A 169 1.63 17.87 -23.88
N ASP A 170 0.52 17.15 -23.73
CA ASP A 170 -0.76 17.33 -24.45
C ASP A 170 -0.74 16.91 -25.94
N ASP A 171 0.38 16.38 -26.45
CA ASP A 171 0.40 15.79 -27.78
C ASP A 171 -0.42 14.49 -27.81
N VAL A 172 -1.37 14.41 -28.74
CA VAL A 172 -2.12 13.17 -29.00
C VAL A 172 -1.36 12.28 -29.99
N LEU A 173 -1.20 11.01 -29.64
CA LEU A 173 -0.53 9.97 -30.40
C LEU A 173 -1.46 8.77 -30.65
N SER A 174 -1.29 8.11 -31.79
CA SER A 174 -1.87 6.78 -32.03
C SER A 174 -0.85 5.71 -31.65
N LEU A 175 -1.16 4.86 -30.67
CA LEU A 175 -0.33 3.70 -30.31
C LEU A 175 -0.63 2.52 -31.22
N ASP A 176 0.40 1.83 -31.68
CA ASP A 176 0.27 0.70 -32.60
C ASP A 176 0.73 -0.65 -32.02
N GLY A 177 1.43 -0.64 -30.89
CA GLY A 177 1.91 -1.85 -30.23
C GLY A 177 3.11 -1.59 -29.32
N ILE A 178 3.57 -2.64 -28.65
CA ILE A 178 4.81 -2.60 -27.87
C ILE A 178 6.03 -2.63 -28.81
N ASP A 179 7.07 -1.89 -28.47
CA ASP A 179 8.37 -1.90 -29.15
C ASP A 179 9.35 -2.82 -28.41
N PHE A 180 9.71 -2.46 -27.18
CA PHE A 180 10.61 -3.22 -26.31
C PHE A 180 10.38 -2.87 -24.83
N VAL A 181 11.08 -3.58 -23.94
CA VAL A 181 11.17 -3.27 -22.51
C VAL A 181 12.56 -2.72 -22.23
N ASP A 182 12.61 -1.63 -21.48
CA ASP A 182 13.82 -0.96 -21.01
C ASP A 182 13.81 -0.89 -19.49
N GLU A 183 14.97 -1.08 -18.86
CA GLU A 183 15.09 -1.06 -17.39
C GLU A 183 14.83 0.34 -16.80
N ASN A 184 15.11 1.43 -17.53
CA ASN A 184 14.92 2.79 -17.02
C ASN A 184 13.57 3.39 -17.40
N TYR A 185 13.03 2.99 -18.56
CA TYR A 185 11.81 3.58 -19.13
C TYR A 185 10.62 2.60 -19.12
N GLY A 186 10.81 1.39 -18.62
CA GLY A 186 9.80 0.34 -18.59
C GLY A 186 9.37 -0.10 -19.99
N ILE A 187 8.07 -0.24 -20.22
CA ILE A 187 7.52 -0.67 -21.51
C ILE A 187 7.57 0.51 -22.48
N VAL A 188 8.31 0.36 -23.57
CA VAL A 188 8.37 1.34 -24.65
C VAL A 188 7.41 0.91 -25.77
N VAL A 189 6.59 1.83 -26.26
CA VAL A 189 5.56 1.57 -27.27
C VAL A 189 5.81 2.32 -28.57
N ASN A 190 5.38 1.70 -29.67
CA ASN A 190 5.34 2.29 -31.00
C ASN A 190 4.17 3.26 -31.10
N ALA A 191 4.46 4.53 -31.37
CA ALA A 191 3.48 5.59 -31.49
C ALA A 191 3.61 6.37 -32.81
N LYS A 192 2.50 6.91 -33.30
CA LYS A 192 2.45 7.75 -34.50
C LYS A 192 1.82 9.10 -34.19
N LYS A 193 2.45 10.15 -34.72
CA LYS A 193 1.87 11.49 -34.84
C LYS A 193 2.01 11.97 -36.27
N ASN A 194 0.90 12.22 -36.95
CA ASN A 194 0.89 12.54 -38.38
C ASN A 194 1.60 11.46 -39.22
N ARG A 195 2.71 11.81 -39.89
CA ARG A 195 3.52 10.89 -40.71
C ARG A 195 4.77 10.37 -39.99
N ASN A 196 5.00 10.80 -38.76
CA ASN A 196 6.20 10.45 -37.99
C ASN A 196 5.89 9.30 -37.03
N LYS A 197 6.87 8.40 -36.88
CA LYS A 197 6.87 7.35 -35.86
C LYS A 197 7.76 7.76 -34.70
N TYR A 198 7.38 7.32 -33.51
CA TYR A 198 8.07 7.58 -32.26
C TYR A 198 8.06 6.29 -31.44
N SER A 199 9.08 6.12 -30.60
CA SER A 199 9.08 5.16 -29.50
C SER A 199 8.99 6.00 -28.23
N VAL A 200 8.01 5.72 -27.38
CA VAL A 200 7.74 6.50 -26.17
C VAL A 200 7.50 5.55 -24.99
N PRO A 201 7.91 5.91 -23.77
CA PRO A 201 7.57 5.15 -22.58
C PRO A 201 6.05 5.07 -22.39
N LEU A 202 5.52 3.91 -22.05
CA LEU A 202 4.09 3.73 -21.80
C LEU A 202 3.63 4.46 -20.53
N CYS A 203 4.53 4.64 -19.57
CA CYS A 203 4.29 5.35 -18.31
C CYS A 203 4.03 6.85 -18.51
N ASP A 204 4.50 7.44 -19.62
CA ASP A 204 4.34 8.87 -19.94
C ASP A 204 2.95 9.23 -20.52
N LEU A 205 2.04 8.24 -20.67
CA LEU A 205 0.86 8.33 -21.52
C LEU A 205 -0.45 8.19 -20.72
N GLU A 206 -1.52 8.80 -21.21
CA GLU A 206 -2.89 8.59 -20.73
C GLU A 206 -3.86 8.35 -21.89
N VAL A 207 -4.81 7.42 -21.75
CA VAL A 207 -5.83 7.21 -22.78
C VAL A 207 -6.75 8.43 -22.86
N THR A 208 -6.92 8.96 -24.07
CA THR A 208 -7.77 10.14 -24.33
C THR A 208 -9.24 9.89 -24.00
N ASP A 209 -9.76 8.71 -24.37
CA ASP A 209 -11.10 8.26 -24.00
C ASP A 209 -11.08 7.38 -22.73
N LYS A 210 -11.38 7.99 -21.59
CA LYS A 210 -11.45 7.30 -20.29
C LYS A 210 -12.57 6.24 -20.19
N LYS A 211 -13.50 6.21 -21.15
CA LYS A 211 -14.53 5.15 -21.23
C LYS A 211 -14.09 3.94 -22.04
N SER A 212 -12.94 4.03 -22.72
CA SER A 212 -12.35 2.91 -23.45
C SER A 212 -11.99 1.78 -22.51
N SER A 213 -12.13 0.54 -22.98
CA SER A 213 -11.64 -0.64 -22.25
C SER A 213 -10.13 -0.60 -22.01
N ASN A 214 -9.38 0.14 -22.84
CA ASN A 214 -7.93 0.28 -22.67
C ASN A 214 -7.55 1.15 -21.48
N TYR A 215 -8.43 2.05 -21.02
CA TYR A 215 -8.12 3.04 -19.98
C TYR A 215 -7.63 2.39 -18.69
N ILE A 216 -8.39 1.43 -18.16
CA ILE A 216 -8.07 0.81 -16.87
C ILE A 216 -6.76 0.02 -16.91
N HIS A 217 -6.47 -0.66 -18.03
CA HIS A 217 -5.25 -1.47 -18.18
C HIS A 217 -4.00 -0.60 -18.30
N LEU A 218 -4.07 0.49 -19.08
CA LEU A 218 -2.96 1.43 -19.19
C LEU A 218 -2.76 2.17 -17.86
N ARG A 219 -3.85 2.62 -17.23
CA ARG A 219 -3.79 3.34 -15.95
C ARG A 219 -3.16 2.48 -14.85
N ALA A 220 -3.54 1.20 -14.75
CA ALA A 220 -2.94 0.27 -13.79
C ALA A 220 -1.42 0.16 -13.96
N TYR A 221 -0.93 0.05 -15.20
CA TYR A 221 0.51 0.03 -15.47
C TYR A 221 1.21 1.33 -15.05
N VAL A 222 0.65 2.49 -15.43
CA VAL A 222 1.21 3.81 -15.08
C VAL A 222 1.28 3.99 -13.57
N VAL A 223 0.21 3.62 -12.85
CA VAL A 223 0.16 3.71 -11.39
C VAL A 223 1.17 2.78 -10.73
N TRP A 224 1.28 1.53 -11.20
CA TRP A 224 2.31 0.62 -10.70
C TRP A 224 3.72 1.19 -10.90
N PHE A 225 4.04 1.64 -12.13
CA PHE A 225 5.37 2.14 -12.47
C PHE A 225 5.78 3.36 -11.62
N ALA A 226 4.82 4.22 -11.27
CA ALA A 226 5.06 5.39 -10.42
C ALA A 226 5.30 5.05 -8.92
N ASN A 227 4.97 3.83 -8.50
CA ASN A 227 5.10 3.35 -7.12
C ASN A 227 6.15 2.23 -6.99
N GLN A 228 7.05 2.08 -7.97
CA GLN A 228 8.25 1.23 -7.87
C GLN A 228 9.45 2.02 -7.32
#